data_AF-A0AAE3DAR2-F1
#
_entry.id   AF-A0AAE3DAR2-F1
#
_cell.length_a   1.000
_cell.length_b   1.000
_cell.length_c   1.000
_cell.angle_alpha   90.00
_cell.angle_beta   90.00
_cell.angle_gamma   90.00
#
_symmetry.space_group_name_H-M   'P 1'
#
loop_
_entity.id
_entity.type
_entity.pdbx_description
1 polymer ?
#
loop_
_entity_poly.entity_id
_entity_poly.type
_entity_poly.pdbx_seq_one_letter_code
_entity_poly.pdbx_strand_id
1 'polypeptide(L)'
;MAIIIGSARIDERGKASGGKAGDQKQISGTYDTKGEVSMQPFYVHKYGWNILRPKSVEHANKMAERMKAACNNKNVGYDQGNRFGILSAGIDTQVPTECDCSSLVRQAVKEAAKVDPGNFTTADAKDKLTATGLFMEPIAFVSLSKTPVYNGDVLVTKTKAHIVTVVSGNPRTVAGKGEEYNMNTIGIGSRGKAVKVWQVILGYTGTEIDGIFGKGTLADTKVLQKKLGLKEDGVVGKNTWKAGLESI
;
A
#
# COMPACT_ATOMS: atom_id res chain seq x y z
N MET A 1 1.75 -11.59 -12.74
CA MET A 1 2.82 -10.56 -12.70
C MET A 1 3.86 -10.97 -11.68
N ALA A 2 5.14 -10.77 -11.97
CA ALA A 2 6.21 -11.01 -10.99
C ALA A 2 6.12 -9.95 -9.88
N ILE A 3 6.31 -10.37 -8.63
CA ILE A 3 6.39 -9.44 -7.50
C ILE A 3 7.80 -8.85 -7.49
N ILE A 4 7.90 -7.52 -7.44
CA ILE A 4 9.13 -6.74 -7.45
C ILE A 4 9.23 -5.95 -6.15
N ILE A 5 10.41 -5.95 -5.55
CA ILE A 5 10.76 -5.24 -4.32
C ILE A 5 11.88 -4.23 -4.60
N GLY A 6 11.75 -3.02 -4.06
CA GLY A 6 12.77 -1.98 -4.08
C GLY A 6 13.48 -1.89 -2.74
N SER A 7 14.80 -1.73 -2.75
CA SER A 7 15.59 -1.57 -1.53
C SER A 7 17.00 -1.05 -1.80
N ALA A 8 17.60 -0.49 -0.75
CA ALA A 8 19.02 -0.20 -0.63
C ALA A 8 19.73 -1.43 -0.03
N ARG A 9 20.81 -1.96 -0.61
CA ARG A 9 21.36 -3.29 -0.21
C ARG A 9 22.78 -3.21 0.35
N ILE A 10 23.77 -3.04 -0.52
CA ILE A 10 25.21 -3.05 -0.23
C ILE A 10 25.90 -2.24 -1.35
N ASP A 11 27.02 -1.57 -1.06
CA ASP A 11 27.76 -0.78 -2.04
C ASP A 11 28.34 -1.61 -3.19
N GLU A 12 28.79 -0.95 -4.26
CA GLU A 12 29.34 -1.57 -5.48
C GLU A 12 30.57 -2.47 -5.27
N ARG A 13 31.18 -2.47 -4.09
CA ARG A 13 32.34 -3.30 -3.70
C ARG A 13 31.96 -4.42 -2.74
N GLY A 14 30.66 -4.63 -2.49
CA GLY A 14 30.19 -5.63 -1.53
C GLY A 14 30.36 -5.18 -0.07
N LYS A 15 30.55 -3.89 0.20
CA LYS A 15 30.77 -3.31 1.53
C LYS A 15 29.57 -2.49 2.00
N ALA A 16 29.37 -2.46 3.31
CA ALA A 16 28.27 -1.74 3.93
C ALA A 16 28.56 -0.24 4.16
N SER A 17 29.79 0.23 3.87
CA SER A 17 30.21 1.61 4.11
C SER A 17 31.29 2.09 3.15
N GLY A 18 31.31 3.41 2.89
CA GLY A 18 32.31 4.08 2.06
C GLY A 18 32.00 4.08 0.56
N GLY A 19 30.73 3.89 0.20
CA GLY A 19 30.23 4.01 -1.18
C GLY A 19 30.41 5.42 -1.74
N LYS A 20 30.16 5.57 -3.04
CA LYS A 20 30.20 6.88 -3.71
C LYS A 20 28.79 7.41 -3.85
N ALA A 21 28.54 8.62 -3.35
CA ALA A 21 27.26 9.30 -3.53
C ALA A 21 26.87 9.37 -5.04
N GLY A 22 25.70 8.83 -5.39
CA GLY A 22 25.12 8.91 -6.73
C GLY A 22 25.66 7.92 -7.79
N ASP A 23 26.07 6.70 -7.41
CA ASP A 23 26.56 5.66 -8.35
C ASP A 23 25.56 4.52 -8.58
N GLN A 24 24.32 4.87 -8.91
CA GLN A 24 23.23 3.91 -9.00
C GLN A 24 23.22 3.18 -10.35
N LYS A 25 23.72 1.94 -10.35
CA LYS A 25 23.66 1.03 -11.51
C LYS A 25 22.33 0.27 -11.52
N GLN A 26 21.22 0.97 -11.75
CA GLN A 26 20.01 0.33 -12.29
C GLN A 26 20.02 0.55 -13.80
N ILE A 27 20.52 -0.44 -14.55
CA ILE A 27 20.71 -0.32 -16.01
C ILE A 27 19.40 -0.66 -16.75
N SER A 28 18.41 -1.22 -16.05
CA SER A 28 17.17 -1.74 -16.60
C SER A 28 15.93 -1.09 -15.96
N GLY A 29 14.94 -0.74 -16.78
CA GLY A 29 13.64 -0.21 -16.33
C GLY A 29 12.72 -1.24 -15.66
N THR A 30 13.15 -2.49 -15.47
CA THR A 30 12.32 -3.58 -14.92
C THR A 30 12.84 -4.14 -13.59
N TYR A 31 14.12 -4.49 -13.51
CA TYR A 31 14.82 -4.86 -12.27
C TYR A 31 16.34 -4.93 -12.51
N ASP A 32 17.12 -4.70 -11.45
CA ASP A 32 18.57 -4.85 -11.41
C ASP A 32 19.00 -5.48 -10.08
N THR A 33 19.76 -6.57 -10.14
CA THR A 33 20.27 -7.26 -8.95
C THR A 33 21.63 -6.73 -8.49
N LYS A 34 22.26 -5.85 -9.26
CA LYS A 34 23.61 -5.30 -9.03
C LYS A 34 23.62 -3.85 -8.55
N GLY A 35 22.49 -3.13 -8.64
CA GLY A 35 22.39 -1.75 -8.18
C GLY A 35 22.27 -1.63 -6.66
N GLU A 36 22.94 -0.62 -6.08
CA GLU A 36 22.97 -0.35 -4.64
C GLU A 36 21.58 -0.03 -4.07
N VAL A 37 20.84 0.82 -4.78
CA VAL A 37 19.43 1.13 -4.54
C VAL A 37 18.66 0.71 -5.79
N SER A 38 17.98 -0.42 -5.73
CA SER A 38 17.48 -1.09 -6.93
C SER A 38 16.23 -1.93 -6.67
N MET A 39 15.52 -2.21 -7.77
CA MET A 39 14.37 -3.12 -7.81
C MET A 39 14.81 -4.54 -8.19
N GLN A 40 14.27 -5.58 -7.54
CA GLN A 40 14.51 -6.97 -7.91
C GLN A 40 13.26 -7.85 -7.73
N PRO A 41 13.20 -9.03 -8.37
CA PRO A 41 12.17 -10.02 -8.07
C PRO A 41 12.15 -10.38 -6.58
N PHE A 42 10.94 -10.54 -6.04
CA PHE A 42 10.73 -11.00 -4.67
C PHE A 42 11.37 -12.38 -4.45
N TYR A 43 11.92 -12.57 -3.26
CA TYR A 43 12.53 -13.81 -2.82
C TYR A 43 12.22 -14.07 -1.34
N VAL A 44 12.28 -15.33 -0.93
CA VAL A 44 12.14 -15.72 0.47
C VAL A 44 13.50 -15.54 1.16
N HIS A 45 13.54 -14.76 2.24
CA HIS A 45 14.77 -14.55 3.01
C HIS A 45 14.99 -15.69 4.01
N LYS A 46 16.25 -16.09 4.25
CA LYS A 46 16.61 -17.14 5.25
C LYS A 46 16.14 -16.85 6.67
N TYR A 47 15.97 -15.57 7.02
CA TYR A 47 15.45 -15.12 8.31
C TYR A 47 13.93 -14.92 8.33
N GLY A 48 13.24 -15.22 7.23
CA GLY A 48 11.82 -14.96 7.05
C GLY A 48 11.49 -13.46 6.96
N TRP A 49 10.30 -13.18 6.46
CA TRP A 49 9.77 -11.82 6.35
C TRP A 49 8.62 -11.61 7.35
N ASN A 50 8.56 -10.43 7.95
CA ASN A 50 7.34 -9.83 8.47
C ASN A 50 6.86 -8.80 7.46
N ILE A 51 5.59 -8.89 7.09
CA ILE A 51 4.90 -7.96 6.21
C ILE A 51 4.25 -6.90 7.10
N LEU A 52 4.62 -5.65 6.87
CA LEU A 52 3.95 -4.47 7.40
C LEU A 52 3.11 -3.90 6.28
N ARG A 53 1.80 -4.09 6.39
CA ARG A 53 0.83 -3.67 5.38
C ARG A 53 0.24 -2.31 5.73
N PRO A 54 0.39 -1.27 4.90
CA PRO A 54 -0.28 0.01 5.16
C PRO A 54 -1.79 -0.16 5.21
N LYS A 55 -2.48 0.47 6.16
CA LYS A 55 -3.96 0.45 6.25
C LYS A 55 -4.59 1.12 5.03
N SER A 56 -4.05 2.26 4.60
CA SER A 56 -4.49 2.98 3.41
C SER A 56 -3.86 2.41 2.13
N VAL A 57 -4.68 2.09 1.14
CA VAL A 57 -4.22 1.70 -0.20
C VAL A 57 -3.56 2.87 -0.93
N GLU A 58 -4.03 4.09 -0.69
CA GLU A 58 -3.41 5.29 -1.26
C GLU A 58 -1.98 5.46 -0.75
N HIS A 59 -1.77 5.31 0.57
CA HIS A 59 -0.42 5.33 1.13
C HIS A 59 0.41 4.17 0.60
N ALA A 60 -0.15 2.98 0.46
CA ALA A 60 0.56 1.82 -0.07
C ALA A 60 1.05 2.07 -1.51
N ASN A 61 0.19 2.57 -2.39
CA ASN A 61 0.56 2.88 -3.77
C ASN A 61 1.59 4.02 -3.83
N LYS A 62 1.42 5.08 -3.03
CA LYS A 62 2.40 6.16 -2.94
C LYS A 62 3.75 5.66 -2.41
N MET A 63 3.79 4.78 -1.41
CA MET A 63 5.03 4.20 -0.90
C MET A 63 5.75 3.37 -1.98
N ALA A 64 5.00 2.58 -2.75
CA ALA A 64 5.55 1.85 -3.89
C ALA A 64 6.10 2.80 -4.96
N GLU A 65 5.39 3.88 -5.29
CA GLU A 65 5.84 4.91 -6.24
C GLU A 65 7.10 5.63 -5.75
N ARG A 66 7.16 6.03 -4.49
CA ARG A 66 8.34 6.70 -3.91
C ARG A 66 9.55 5.78 -3.87
N MET A 67 9.37 4.51 -3.51
CA MET A 67 10.47 3.53 -3.58
C MET A 67 10.94 3.32 -5.03
N LYS A 68 10.03 3.23 -6.01
CA LYS A 68 10.41 3.17 -7.44
C LYS A 68 11.20 4.40 -7.87
N ALA A 69 10.74 5.59 -7.50
CA ALA A 69 11.40 6.84 -7.83
C ALA A 69 12.82 6.86 -7.27
N ALA A 70 13.01 6.43 -6.01
CA ALA A 70 14.34 6.34 -5.41
C ALA A 70 15.24 5.32 -6.11
N CYS A 71 14.73 4.13 -6.45
CA CYS A 71 15.47 3.12 -7.22
C CYS A 71 15.88 3.60 -8.62
N ASN A 72 15.11 4.51 -9.23
CA ASN A 72 15.38 5.06 -10.55
C ASN A 72 16.14 6.40 -10.51
N ASN A 73 16.40 6.98 -9.33
CA ASN A 73 17.07 8.28 -9.22
C ASN A 73 18.57 8.10 -9.07
N LYS A 74 19.34 8.34 -10.14
CA LYS A 74 20.81 8.26 -10.17
C LYS A 74 21.56 8.97 -9.05
N ASN A 75 20.93 9.92 -8.36
CA ASN A 75 21.55 10.68 -7.28
C ASN A 75 21.43 10.00 -5.90
N VAL A 76 20.82 8.82 -5.76
CA VAL A 76 20.56 8.17 -4.45
C VAL A 76 21.46 6.93 -4.22
N GLY A 77 22.65 7.16 -3.67
CA GLY A 77 23.60 6.08 -3.33
C GLY A 77 23.28 5.33 -2.03
N TYR A 78 24.05 4.27 -1.77
CA TYR A 78 24.04 3.56 -0.49
C TYR A 78 25.27 3.85 0.36
N ASP A 79 25.08 4.33 1.59
CA ASP A 79 26.12 4.36 2.62
C ASP A 79 25.50 4.34 4.03
N GLN A 80 25.95 3.40 4.89
CA GLN A 80 25.52 3.35 6.28
C GLN A 80 26.10 4.51 7.12
N GLY A 81 27.27 5.05 6.73
CA GLY A 81 27.91 6.18 7.40
C GLY A 81 27.13 7.49 7.21
N ASN A 82 26.56 7.70 6.02
CA ASN A 82 25.81 8.89 5.65
C ASN A 82 24.31 8.62 5.39
N ARG A 83 23.71 7.74 6.19
CA ARG A 83 22.35 7.26 6.00
C ARG A 83 21.24 8.32 6.07
N PHE A 84 21.51 9.53 6.56
CA PHE A 84 20.49 10.57 6.71
C PHE A 84 20.43 11.57 5.55
N GLY A 85 21.35 11.49 4.58
CA GLY A 85 21.35 12.41 3.44
C GLY A 85 20.00 12.46 2.72
N ILE A 86 19.42 11.28 2.45
CA ILE A 86 18.13 11.16 1.75
C ILE A 86 16.96 11.84 2.48
N LEU A 87 17.03 11.96 3.81
CA LEU A 87 15.97 12.61 4.60
C LEU A 87 15.99 14.13 4.42
N SER A 88 17.17 14.70 4.18
CA SER A 88 17.36 16.13 3.92
C SER A 88 17.11 16.47 2.44
N ALA A 89 17.57 15.61 1.53
CA ALA A 89 17.52 15.86 0.09
C ALA A 89 16.17 15.48 -0.56
N GLY A 90 15.47 14.49 0.02
CA GLY A 90 14.25 13.92 -0.57
C GLY A 90 14.53 12.94 -1.71
N ILE A 91 13.55 12.11 -2.02
CA ILE A 91 13.69 11.05 -3.03
C ILE A 91 13.88 11.59 -4.46
N ASP A 92 13.30 12.74 -4.80
CA ASP A 92 13.46 13.37 -6.14
C ASP A 92 14.69 14.28 -6.24
N THR A 93 15.65 14.13 -5.31
CA THR A 93 16.84 14.97 -5.25
C THR A 93 17.60 15.04 -6.57
N GLN A 94 18.04 16.25 -6.92
CA GLN A 94 18.97 16.52 -8.02
C GLN A 94 20.43 16.57 -7.55
N VAL A 95 20.64 16.52 -6.23
CA VAL A 95 21.96 16.54 -5.59
C VAL A 95 22.29 15.11 -5.11
N PRO A 96 23.51 14.61 -5.38
CA PRO A 96 23.96 13.32 -4.88
C PRO A 96 23.78 13.19 -3.37
N THR A 97 23.18 12.10 -2.94
CA THR A 97 22.91 11.77 -1.55
C THR A 97 23.10 10.29 -1.31
N GLU A 98 23.14 9.90 -0.05
CA GLU A 98 23.24 8.51 0.39
C GLU A 98 22.10 8.14 1.33
N CYS A 99 21.85 6.83 1.41
CA CYS A 99 20.89 6.22 2.32
C CYS A 99 21.37 4.84 2.76
N ASP A 100 20.67 4.28 3.75
CA ASP A 100 20.69 2.85 4.07
C ASP A 100 19.30 2.25 3.85
N CYS A 101 19.16 0.93 4.00
CA CYS A 101 17.88 0.25 3.78
C CYS A 101 16.77 0.83 4.67
N SER A 102 17.07 1.12 5.94
CA SER A 102 16.09 1.68 6.89
C SER A 102 15.71 3.14 6.58
N SER A 103 16.68 4.01 6.31
CA SER A 103 16.43 5.43 6.01
C SER A 103 15.71 5.63 4.68
N LEU A 104 15.99 4.78 3.69
CA LEU A 104 15.27 4.80 2.42
C LEU A 104 13.79 4.47 2.62
N VAL A 105 13.49 3.40 3.37
CA VAL A 105 12.10 3.04 3.71
C VAL A 105 11.46 4.13 4.56
N ARG A 106 12.19 4.70 5.54
CA ARG A 106 11.71 5.84 6.33
C ARG A 106 11.31 7.01 5.45
N GLN A 107 12.16 7.39 4.49
CA GLN A 107 11.86 8.50 3.59
C GLN A 107 10.66 8.19 2.69
N ALA A 108 10.57 6.98 2.15
CA ALA A 108 9.43 6.55 1.33
C ALA A 108 8.11 6.62 2.13
N VAL A 109 8.11 6.16 3.39
CA VAL A 109 6.96 6.29 4.31
C VAL A 109 6.63 7.76 4.57
N LYS A 110 7.65 8.56 4.94
CA LYS A 110 7.50 9.97 5.28
C LYS A 110 6.90 10.77 4.13
N GLU A 111 7.38 10.57 2.91
CA GLU A 111 6.87 11.30 1.75
C GLU A 111 5.48 10.84 1.32
N ALA A 112 5.18 9.54 1.43
CA ALA A 112 3.91 8.95 1.02
C ALA A 112 2.76 9.22 1.99
N ALA A 113 3.02 9.09 3.30
CA ALA A 113 2.01 9.22 4.35
C ALA A 113 2.06 10.57 5.09
N LYS A 114 3.06 11.42 4.81
CA LYS A 114 3.31 12.69 5.51
C LYS A 114 3.50 12.53 7.03
N VAL A 115 3.93 11.36 7.45
CA VAL A 115 4.20 10.99 8.85
C VAL A 115 5.60 10.40 8.92
N ASP A 116 6.45 10.97 9.78
CA ASP A 116 7.80 10.46 10.00
C ASP A 116 7.78 9.37 11.08
N PRO A 117 8.13 8.11 10.77
CA PRO A 117 8.18 7.01 11.76
C PRO A 117 9.31 7.15 12.79
N GLY A 118 10.16 8.17 12.65
CA GLY A 118 11.34 8.37 13.50
C GLY A 118 12.53 7.51 13.04
N ASN A 119 13.67 7.67 13.71
CA ASN A 119 14.87 6.91 13.39
C ASN A 119 14.70 5.44 13.80
N PHE A 120 15.06 4.53 12.89
CA PHE A 120 15.05 3.09 13.13
C PHE A 120 16.13 2.38 12.31
N THR A 121 16.42 1.15 12.71
CA THR A 121 17.26 0.18 12.01
C THR A 121 16.40 -1.03 11.62
N THR A 122 16.96 -2.01 10.90
CA THR A 122 16.25 -3.26 10.61
C THR A 122 15.88 -4.07 11.86
N ALA A 123 16.51 -3.81 13.02
CA ALA A 123 16.20 -4.51 14.27
C ALA A 123 14.87 -4.05 14.90
N ASP A 124 14.57 -2.75 14.83
CA ASP A 124 13.42 -2.11 15.49
C ASP A 124 12.40 -1.53 14.49
N ALA A 125 12.65 -1.64 13.18
CA ALA A 125 11.76 -1.14 12.14
C ALA A 125 10.32 -1.64 12.28
N LYS A 126 10.12 -2.91 12.64
CA LYS A 126 8.79 -3.48 12.86
C LYS A 126 8.01 -2.70 13.92
N ASP A 127 8.63 -2.46 15.07
CA ASP A 127 7.98 -1.81 16.20
C ASP A 127 7.77 -0.31 15.91
N LYS A 128 8.76 0.35 15.33
CA LYS A 128 8.70 1.78 14.97
C LYS A 128 7.66 2.09 13.89
N LEU A 129 7.60 1.27 12.83
CA LEU A 129 6.60 1.44 11.78
C LEU A 129 5.20 1.13 12.31
N THR A 130 5.02 0.08 13.13
CA THR A 130 3.72 -0.24 13.73
C THR A 130 3.24 0.88 14.65
N ALA A 131 4.14 1.47 15.44
CA ALA A 131 3.84 2.58 16.36
C ALA A 131 3.31 3.85 15.65
N THR A 132 3.52 4.00 14.34
CA THR A 132 2.92 5.12 13.58
C THR A 132 1.41 5.03 13.42
N GLY A 133 0.81 3.86 13.67
CA GLY A 133 -0.60 3.59 13.40
C GLY A 133 -0.96 3.47 11.91
N LEU A 134 0.00 3.68 10.99
CA LEU A 134 -0.21 3.60 9.54
C LEU A 134 -0.36 2.17 9.01
N PHE A 135 0.20 1.20 9.73
CA PHE A 135 0.27 -0.20 9.31
C PHE A 135 -0.72 -1.05 10.11
N MET A 136 -1.22 -2.11 9.46
CA MET A 136 -1.94 -3.19 10.11
C MET A 136 -1.00 -3.97 11.04
N GLU A 137 -1.57 -4.86 11.84
CA GLU A 137 -0.78 -5.81 12.64
C GLU A 137 0.22 -6.56 11.75
N PRO A 138 1.49 -6.73 12.19
CA PRO A 138 2.52 -7.39 11.41
C PRO A 138 2.13 -8.82 11.03
N ILE A 139 2.25 -9.17 9.75
CA ILE A 139 1.91 -10.50 9.24
C ILE A 139 3.20 -11.28 8.99
N ALA A 140 3.41 -12.41 9.66
CA ALA A 140 4.53 -13.29 9.35
C ALA A 140 4.32 -13.94 7.97
N PHE A 141 5.26 -13.75 7.04
CA PHE A 141 5.20 -14.37 5.73
C PHE A 141 5.37 -15.89 5.83
N VAL A 142 4.52 -16.62 5.12
CA VAL A 142 4.56 -18.09 5.02
C VAL A 142 4.78 -18.53 3.58
N SER A 143 3.92 -18.07 2.67
CA SER A 143 4.01 -18.33 1.22
C SER A 143 3.21 -17.27 0.47
N LEU A 144 3.43 -17.11 -0.83
CA LEU A 144 2.62 -16.18 -1.63
C LEU A 144 1.14 -16.57 -1.69
N SER A 145 0.81 -17.85 -1.53
CA SER A 145 -0.57 -18.35 -1.50
C SER A 145 -1.27 -18.09 -0.17
N LYS A 146 -0.59 -18.26 0.96
CA LYS A 146 -1.16 -18.06 2.31
C LYS A 146 -1.07 -16.61 2.78
N THR A 147 -0.02 -15.93 2.36
CA THR A 147 0.27 -14.53 2.71
C THR A 147 0.61 -13.77 1.43
N PRO A 148 -0.40 -13.39 0.62
CA PRO A 148 -0.18 -12.62 -0.58
C PRO A 148 0.48 -11.28 -0.25
N VAL A 149 1.37 -10.85 -1.13
CA VAL A 149 2.15 -9.62 -0.99
C VAL A 149 1.62 -8.59 -1.99
N TYR A 150 1.44 -7.35 -1.55
CA TYR A 150 0.78 -6.30 -2.33
C TYR A 150 1.66 -5.06 -2.48
N ASN A 151 1.30 -4.19 -3.42
CA ASN A 151 1.94 -2.87 -3.57
C ASN A 151 2.00 -2.14 -2.23
N GLY A 152 3.18 -1.58 -1.91
CA GLY A 152 3.42 -0.78 -0.72
C GLY A 152 3.62 -1.57 0.57
N ASP A 153 3.46 -2.90 0.56
CA ASP A 153 3.85 -3.73 1.69
C ASP A 153 5.35 -3.52 1.98
N VAL A 154 5.68 -3.28 3.25
CA VAL A 154 7.07 -3.19 3.72
C VAL A 154 7.43 -4.53 4.31
N LEU A 155 8.49 -5.17 3.79
CA LEU A 155 8.95 -6.46 4.29
C LEU A 155 10.21 -6.22 5.12
N VAL A 156 10.15 -6.60 6.39
CA VAL A 156 11.30 -6.54 7.31
C VAL A 156 11.66 -7.95 7.74
N THR A 157 12.95 -8.27 7.77
CA THR A 157 13.40 -9.59 8.24
C THR A 157 13.06 -9.79 9.71
N LYS A 158 12.79 -11.05 10.13
CA LYS A 158 12.44 -11.33 11.55
C LYS A 158 13.59 -11.04 12.51
N THR A 159 14.82 -11.03 12.00
CA THR A 159 16.05 -10.62 12.71
C THR A 159 16.67 -9.42 11.99
N LYS A 160 17.60 -8.71 12.63
CA LYS A 160 18.32 -7.58 12.03
C LYS A 160 19.09 -8.03 10.77
N ALA A 161 18.56 -7.74 9.59
CA ALA A 161 19.23 -8.00 8.33
C ALA A 161 18.80 -7.05 7.21
N HIS A 162 17.53 -7.08 6.81
CA HIS A 162 17.09 -6.35 5.63
C HIS A 162 15.66 -5.81 5.74
N ILE A 163 15.41 -4.71 5.05
CA ILE A 163 14.07 -4.13 4.88
C ILE A 163 13.88 -3.68 3.44
N VAL A 164 12.72 -3.98 2.87
CA VAL A 164 12.37 -3.70 1.48
C VAL A 164 10.95 -3.17 1.37
N THR A 165 10.64 -2.47 0.29
CA THR A 165 9.26 -2.07 -0.05
C THR A 165 8.82 -2.76 -1.34
N VAL A 166 7.61 -3.29 -1.36
CA VAL A 166 7.03 -3.93 -2.54
C VAL A 166 6.59 -2.84 -3.51
N VAL A 167 7.30 -2.76 -4.63
CA VAL A 167 7.08 -1.74 -5.67
C VAL A 167 6.09 -2.23 -6.73
N SER A 168 6.03 -3.55 -6.94
CA SER A 168 5.05 -4.19 -7.81
C SER A 168 4.63 -5.51 -7.18
N GLY A 169 3.40 -5.62 -6.71
CA GLY A 169 2.84 -6.79 -6.09
C GLY A 169 1.40 -6.99 -6.54
N ASN A 170 0.63 -7.75 -5.78
CA ASN A 170 -0.79 -7.86 -6.05
C ASN A 170 -1.45 -6.47 -5.91
N PRO A 171 -2.38 -6.10 -6.81
CA PRO A 171 -3.13 -4.87 -6.65
C PRO A 171 -3.96 -4.97 -5.37
N ARG A 172 -3.89 -3.95 -4.51
CA ARG A 172 -4.89 -3.74 -3.49
C ARG A 172 -5.92 -2.79 -4.07
N THR A 173 -7.15 -3.25 -4.13
CA THR A 173 -8.27 -2.34 -4.34
C THR A 173 -8.43 -1.54 -3.06
N VAL A 174 -8.57 -0.23 -3.21
CA VAL A 174 -8.99 0.64 -2.12
C VAL A 174 -10.34 0.06 -1.68
N ALA A 175 -10.46 -0.42 -0.45
CA ALA A 175 -11.78 -0.53 0.17
C ALA A 175 -12.31 0.90 0.22
N GLY A 176 -13.05 1.29 -0.83
CA GLY A 176 -13.50 2.67 -1.08
C GLY A 176 -13.24 3.25 -2.48
N LYS A 177 -12.53 2.57 -3.40
CA LYS A 177 -12.36 3.00 -4.81
C LYS A 177 -11.78 1.84 -5.63
N GLY A 178 -12.63 1.08 -6.32
CA GLY A 178 -12.17 0.08 -7.29
C GLY A 178 -12.93 -1.25 -7.35
N GLU A 179 -14.25 -1.24 -7.22
CA GLU A 179 -15.04 -1.35 -8.45
C GLU A 179 -15.77 -0.03 -8.57
N GLU A 180 -15.63 0.69 -9.68
CA GLU A 180 -16.76 1.50 -10.11
C GLU A 180 -17.84 0.48 -10.51
N TYR A 181 -18.53 -0.09 -9.50
CA TYR A 181 -19.95 -0.30 -9.69
C TYR A 181 -20.40 1.06 -10.17
N ASN A 182 -20.85 1.18 -11.42
CA ASN A 182 -21.52 2.39 -11.87
C ASN A 182 -22.56 2.68 -10.78
N MET A 183 -22.24 3.56 -9.82
CA MET A 183 -23.11 4.02 -8.73
C MET A 183 -24.08 5.01 -9.35
N ASN A 184 -24.59 4.61 -10.51
CA ASN A 184 -25.75 5.16 -11.15
C ASN A 184 -26.82 5.18 -10.10
N THR A 185 -27.61 6.23 -10.17
CA THR A 185 -28.75 6.37 -9.30
C THR A 185 -29.67 5.18 -9.55
N ILE A 186 -29.80 4.31 -8.54
CA ILE A 186 -30.73 3.18 -8.58
C ILE A 186 -31.95 3.50 -7.75
N GLY A 187 -33.08 2.96 -8.17
CA GLY A 187 -34.38 3.10 -7.51
C GLY A 187 -35.34 2.04 -8.03
N ILE A 188 -36.63 2.19 -7.72
CA ILE A 188 -37.66 1.23 -8.12
C ILE A 188 -37.54 0.84 -9.61
N GLY A 189 -37.52 -0.47 -9.88
CA GLY A 189 -37.39 -1.02 -11.24
C GLY A 189 -35.95 -1.18 -11.75
N SER A 190 -34.95 -0.64 -11.05
CA SER A 190 -33.53 -0.88 -11.35
C SER A 190 -33.18 -2.36 -11.13
N ARG A 191 -32.23 -2.88 -11.92
CA ARG A 191 -31.77 -4.27 -11.83
C ARG A 191 -30.26 -4.40 -12.03
N GLY A 192 -29.69 -5.49 -11.55
CA GLY A 192 -28.31 -5.89 -11.82
C GLY A 192 -27.38 -5.78 -10.62
N LYS A 193 -26.07 -5.78 -10.88
CA LYS A 193 -25.03 -5.89 -9.85
C LYS A 193 -25.12 -4.79 -8.78
N ALA A 194 -25.39 -3.55 -9.18
CA ALA A 194 -25.54 -2.43 -8.24
C ALA A 194 -26.68 -2.67 -7.25
N VAL A 195 -27.82 -3.21 -7.70
CA VAL A 195 -28.94 -3.52 -6.80
C VAL A 195 -28.58 -4.64 -5.82
N LYS A 196 -27.83 -5.67 -6.27
CA LYS A 196 -27.36 -6.73 -5.37
C LYS A 196 -26.48 -6.19 -4.26
N VAL A 197 -25.56 -5.28 -4.58
CA VAL A 197 -24.71 -4.61 -3.59
C VAL A 197 -25.57 -3.81 -2.61
N TRP A 198 -26.56 -3.07 -3.12
CA TRP A 198 -27.46 -2.31 -2.24
C TRP A 198 -28.28 -3.21 -1.32
N GLN A 199 -28.78 -4.35 -1.81
CA GLN A 199 -29.49 -5.33 -0.99
C GLN A 199 -28.60 -5.88 0.14
N VAL A 200 -27.31 -6.12 -0.13
CA VAL A 200 -26.35 -6.48 0.93
C VAL A 200 -26.21 -5.37 1.98
N ILE A 201 -26.14 -4.10 1.55
CA ILE A 201 -26.09 -2.94 2.46
C ILE A 201 -27.37 -2.83 3.31
N LEU A 202 -28.53 -3.19 2.75
CA LEU A 202 -29.80 -3.28 3.47
C LEU A 202 -29.87 -4.48 4.44
N GLY A 203 -28.88 -5.37 4.43
CA GLY A 203 -28.77 -6.53 5.32
C GLY A 203 -29.36 -7.83 4.75
N TYR A 204 -29.63 -7.89 3.45
CA TYR A 204 -30.18 -9.09 2.81
C TYR A 204 -29.10 -10.18 2.74
N THR A 205 -29.50 -11.45 2.83
CA THR A 205 -28.56 -12.58 2.76
C THR A 205 -29.06 -13.69 1.84
N GLY A 206 -28.13 -14.52 1.33
CA GLY A 206 -28.46 -15.72 0.57
C GLY A 206 -29.35 -15.43 -0.66
N THR A 207 -30.50 -16.12 -0.71
CA THR A 207 -31.44 -16.06 -1.84
C THR A 207 -32.26 -14.78 -1.91
N GLU A 208 -32.21 -13.92 -0.88
CA GLU A 208 -32.90 -12.63 -0.87
C GLU A 208 -32.22 -11.60 -1.79
N ILE A 209 -30.95 -11.83 -2.14
CA ILE A 209 -30.15 -10.95 -3.02
C ILE A 209 -30.43 -11.31 -4.49
N ASP A 210 -31.60 -10.90 -4.98
CA ASP A 210 -32.06 -11.17 -6.34
C ASP A 210 -31.52 -10.16 -7.38
N GLY A 211 -31.06 -8.99 -6.93
CA GLY A 211 -30.63 -7.89 -7.80
C GLY A 211 -31.76 -7.14 -8.49
N ILE A 212 -32.97 -7.18 -7.94
CA ILE A 212 -34.15 -6.48 -8.45
C ILE A 212 -34.61 -5.46 -7.40
N PHE A 213 -34.64 -4.18 -7.79
CA PHE A 213 -35.06 -3.12 -6.91
C PHE A 213 -36.59 -3.05 -6.90
N GLY A 214 -37.21 -3.97 -6.17
CA GLY A 214 -38.66 -4.10 -6.04
C GLY A 214 -39.25 -3.25 -4.91
N LYS A 215 -40.52 -3.49 -4.58
CA LYS A 215 -41.23 -2.77 -3.50
C LYS A 215 -40.59 -3.01 -2.12
N GLY A 216 -40.08 -4.22 -1.86
CA GLY A 216 -39.38 -4.55 -0.61
C GLY A 216 -38.09 -3.72 -0.46
N THR A 217 -37.20 -3.79 -1.46
CA THR A 217 -35.96 -3.00 -1.49
C THR A 217 -36.23 -1.50 -1.38
N LEU A 218 -37.31 -0.99 -1.98
CA LEU A 218 -37.72 0.41 -1.84
C LEU A 218 -38.10 0.77 -0.39
N ALA A 219 -38.89 -0.07 0.28
CA ALA A 219 -39.29 0.17 1.67
C ALA A 219 -38.06 0.20 2.58
N ASP A 220 -37.18 -0.79 2.46
CA ASP A 220 -35.98 -0.90 3.29
C ASP A 220 -34.97 0.24 3.00
N THR A 221 -34.88 0.68 1.74
CA THR A 221 -34.08 1.85 1.37
C THR A 221 -34.53 3.10 2.11
N LYS A 222 -35.85 3.34 2.20
CA LYS A 222 -36.38 4.49 2.93
C LYS A 222 -36.12 4.39 4.43
N VAL A 223 -36.23 3.20 5.00
CA VAL A 223 -35.89 2.95 6.41
C VAL A 223 -34.41 3.27 6.67
N LEU A 224 -33.50 2.80 5.82
CA LEU A 224 -32.08 3.09 5.95
C LEU A 224 -31.78 4.58 5.74
N GLN A 225 -32.37 5.22 4.74
CA GLN A 225 -32.24 6.66 4.52
C GLN A 225 -32.66 7.46 5.76
N LYS A 226 -33.82 7.13 6.35
CA LYS A 226 -34.29 7.75 7.59
C LYS A 226 -33.29 7.57 8.73
N LYS A 227 -32.80 6.34 8.92
CA LYS A 227 -31.81 6.00 9.97
C LYS A 227 -30.53 6.81 9.82
N LEU A 228 -30.12 7.08 8.58
CA LEU A 228 -28.91 7.83 8.24
C LEU A 228 -29.13 9.35 8.13
N GLY A 229 -30.32 9.86 8.45
CA GLY A 229 -30.63 11.30 8.37
C GLY A 229 -30.68 11.84 6.94
N LEU A 230 -30.95 10.99 5.96
CA LEU A 230 -31.10 11.34 4.55
C LEU A 230 -32.58 11.52 4.17
N LYS A 231 -32.81 12.14 3.01
CA LYS A 231 -34.16 12.25 2.43
C LYS A 231 -34.71 10.85 2.11
N GLU A 232 -35.90 10.53 2.64
CA GLU A 232 -36.59 9.23 2.47
C GLU A 232 -37.27 9.07 1.08
N ASP A 233 -36.57 9.45 0.01
CA ASP A 233 -37.11 9.39 -1.36
C ASP A 233 -37.04 7.99 -1.99
N GLY A 234 -36.34 7.04 -1.36
CA GLY A 234 -36.16 5.68 -1.85
C GLY A 234 -35.22 5.60 -3.06
N VAL A 235 -34.44 6.66 -3.32
CA VAL A 235 -33.50 6.77 -4.42
C VAL A 235 -32.07 6.68 -3.91
N VAL A 236 -31.30 5.75 -4.45
CA VAL A 236 -29.90 5.53 -4.07
C VAL A 236 -29.00 6.32 -5.01
N GLY A 237 -28.90 7.62 -4.73
CA GLY A 237 -27.93 8.52 -5.37
C GLY A 237 -26.58 8.51 -4.66
N LYS A 238 -25.66 9.37 -5.12
CA LYS A 238 -24.28 9.47 -4.61
C LYS A 238 -24.18 9.56 -3.08
N ASN A 239 -25.03 10.37 -2.44
CA ASN A 239 -25.00 10.56 -0.99
C ASN A 239 -25.54 9.33 -0.24
N THR A 240 -26.62 8.71 -0.76
CA THR A 240 -27.19 7.49 -0.19
C THR A 240 -26.22 6.31 -0.29
N TRP A 241 -25.54 6.17 -1.43
CA TRP A 241 -24.47 5.19 -1.62
C TRP A 241 -23.35 5.35 -0.60
N LYS A 242 -22.83 6.57 -0.47
CA LYS A 242 -21.76 6.87 0.48
C LYS A 242 -22.17 6.51 1.90
N ALA A 243 -23.33 7.00 2.35
CA ALA A 243 -23.79 6.78 3.71
C ALA A 243 -24.09 5.30 3.99
N GLY A 244 -24.68 4.57 3.03
CA GLY A 244 -24.94 3.13 3.17
C GLY A 244 -23.65 2.31 3.28
N LEU A 245 -22.65 2.60 2.44
CA LEU A 245 -21.34 1.94 2.48
C LEU A 245 -20.55 2.24 3.77
N GLU A 246 -20.76 3.42 4.38
CA GLU A 246 -20.15 3.79 5.66
C GLU A 246 -20.91 3.21 6.87
N SER A 247 -22.10 2.62 6.66
CA SER A 247 -22.97 2.09 7.73
C SER A 247 -22.85 0.59 7.99
N ILE A 248 -22.07 -0.11 7.16
CA ILE A 248 -21.73 -1.54 7.29
C ILE A 248 -20.38 -1.74 7.98
#